data_AF-A0A0N1EJV7-F1
#
_entry.id   AF-A0A0N1EJV7-F1
#
_cell.length_a   1.000
_cell.length_b   1.000
_cell.length_c   1.000
_cell.angle_alpha   90.00
_cell.angle_beta   90.00
_cell.angle_gamma   90.00
#
_symmetry.space_group_name_H-M   'P 1'
#
loop_
_entity.id
_entity.type
_entity.pdbx_description
1 polymer ?
#
loop_
_entity_poly.entity_id
_entity_poly.type
_entity_poly.pdbx_seq_one_letter_code
_entity_poly.pdbx_strand_id
1 'polypeptide(L)'
;MVLASINYPKIKLVKVKSISSSGKIKYPSEIVSIPKLGNPNVFNRSYDLTISKAENTVLSSIDVYLMPPESISTPILVNSYDFMSKEVINLGGDVYRVPVTFKLEGNKSNLTEARFRNFKYQFIVNGFHDNQEVNSQLLSGAHTALWAMPEKVKRFGWTRDKGGDDWSSKGAYAWLENNFSLITRVNDISGEHGRNIGHKSHKYGTDIDTFQFTELDNKSGQENYNRLQRAVSNYFVGNTMVSDEQKHLDIVKIWVSNQRAGLDALSTVSEVQRLYSGYGSKYGELSAGWLYSLMINGNLTIATKVLETGLGSWEPSNKMKFNNVHNNHDHITLDPKALILIP
;
A
#
# COMPACT_ATOMS: atom_id res chain seq x y z
N MET A 1 -19.44 38.30 48.67
CA MET A 1 -19.18 36.90 48.29
C MET A 1 -19.28 36.85 46.77
N VAL A 2 -18.14 36.90 46.06
CA VAL A 2 -18.15 36.79 44.59
C VAL A 2 -18.28 35.30 44.28
N LEU A 3 -19.47 34.87 43.89
CA LEU A 3 -19.63 33.56 43.28
C LEU A 3 -18.79 33.57 42.01
N ALA A 4 -17.67 32.85 42.03
CA ALA A 4 -16.92 32.57 40.82
C ALA A 4 -17.89 31.89 39.85
N SER A 5 -18.30 32.60 38.80
CA SER A 5 -19.08 32.03 37.73
C SER A 5 -18.26 30.87 37.16
N ILE A 6 -18.72 29.64 37.38
CA ILE A 6 -18.15 28.47 36.74
C ILE A 6 -18.37 28.70 35.24
N ASN A 7 -17.30 29.10 34.54
CA ASN A 7 -17.36 29.39 33.12
C ASN A 7 -17.40 28.06 32.38
N TYR A 8 -18.62 27.53 32.20
CA TYR A 8 -18.81 26.33 31.40
C TYR A 8 -18.37 26.60 29.96
N PRO A 9 -17.63 25.67 29.33
CA PRO A 9 -17.19 25.85 27.95
C PRO A 9 -18.40 26.02 27.03
N LYS A 10 -18.40 27.08 26.21
CA LYS A 10 -19.53 27.46 25.33
C LYS A 10 -19.73 26.46 24.18
N ILE A 11 -18.64 25.82 23.75
CA ILE A 11 -18.63 24.62 22.92
C ILE A 11 -17.79 23.59 23.66
N LYS A 12 -18.23 22.34 23.67
CA LYS A 12 -17.47 21.20 24.17
C LYS A 12 -17.59 20.03 23.21
N LEU A 13 -16.47 19.69 22.57
CA LEU A 13 -16.32 18.45 21.85
C LEU A 13 -16.09 17.32 22.88
N VAL A 14 -17.12 16.55 23.14
CA VAL A 14 -17.18 15.53 24.20
C VAL A 14 -16.52 14.22 23.76
N LYS A 15 -16.70 13.85 22.49
CA LYS A 15 -16.25 12.56 21.97
C LYS A 15 -15.96 12.64 20.48
N VAL A 16 -14.93 11.93 20.07
CA VAL A 16 -14.57 11.64 18.68
C VAL A 16 -14.57 10.12 18.53
N LYS A 17 -15.42 9.56 17.66
CA LYS A 17 -15.49 8.12 17.39
C LYS A 17 -15.22 7.83 15.92
N SER A 18 -14.16 7.09 15.63
CA SER A 18 -13.87 6.62 14.27
C SER A 18 -14.92 5.63 13.78
N ILE A 19 -15.32 5.75 12.52
CA ILE A 19 -16.21 4.84 11.82
C ILE A 19 -15.40 3.99 10.84
N SER A 20 -15.38 2.69 11.09
CA SER A 20 -14.58 1.70 10.35
C SER A 20 -15.25 1.19 9.07
N SER A 21 -16.26 1.90 8.56
CA SER A 21 -17.03 1.49 7.38
C SER A 21 -17.56 2.67 6.59
N SER A 22 -17.47 2.58 5.26
CA SER A 22 -18.20 3.44 4.32
C SER A 22 -19.02 2.54 3.41
N GLY A 23 -20.35 2.62 3.55
CA GLY A 23 -21.27 1.69 2.90
C GLY A 23 -21.00 0.23 3.30
N LYS A 24 -20.81 -0.64 2.30
CA LYS A 24 -20.52 -2.08 2.50
C LYS A 24 -19.05 -2.39 2.76
N ILE A 25 -18.15 -1.41 2.62
CA ILE A 25 -16.71 -1.62 2.74
C ILE A 25 -16.30 -1.45 4.19
N LYS A 26 -15.67 -2.49 4.75
CA LYS A 26 -15.03 -2.45 6.07
C LYS A 26 -13.53 -2.29 5.89
N TYR A 27 -12.96 -1.42 6.69
CA TYR A 27 -11.52 -1.24 6.78
C TYR A 27 -11.09 -1.12 8.24
N PRO A 28 -9.85 -1.51 8.56
CA PRO A 28 -9.30 -1.37 9.90
C PRO A 28 -9.38 0.08 10.36
N SER A 29 -9.99 0.36 11.51
CA SER A 29 -10.15 1.75 12.03
C SER A 29 -8.80 2.43 12.30
N GLU A 30 -7.77 1.63 12.57
CA GLU A 30 -6.45 2.09 12.95
C GLU A 30 -5.57 2.47 11.76
N ILE A 31 -5.83 1.97 10.54
CA ILE A 31 -4.95 2.20 9.37
C ILE A 31 -5.54 3.27 8.46
N VAL A 32 -4.78 4.30 8.15
CA VAL A 32 -5.24 5.41 7.30
C VAL A 32 -4.24 5.69 6.19
N SER A 33 -4.77 5.96 5.00
CA SER A 33 -3.99 6.22 3.80
C SER A 33 -3.80 7.72 3.62
N ILE A 34 -2.56 8.15 3.50
CA ILE A 34 -2.16 9.54 3.31
C ILE A 34 -1.75 9.70 1.84
N PRO A 35 -2.60 10.35 1.01
CA PRO A 35 -2.39 10.43 -0.43
C PRO A 35 -1.19 11.32 -0.78
N LYS A 36 -0.78 11.25 -2.05
CA LYS A 36 0.13 12.25 -2.61
C LYS A 36 -0.50 13.62 -2.56
N LEU A 37 0.35 14.64 -2.55
CA LEU A 37 -0.10 16.01 -2.63
C LEU A 37 -1.04 16.21 -3.84
N GLY A 38 -2.15 16.90 -3.60
CA GLY A 38 -3.14 17.20 -4.63
C GLY A 38 -4.04 16.02 -5.01
N ASN A 39 -3.92 14.86 -4.36
CA ASN A 39 -4.78 13.72 -4.63
C ASN A 39 -5.70 13.45 -3.43
N PRO A 40 -7.01 13.26 -3.64
CA PRO A 40 -7.90 12.82 -2.59
C PRO A 40 -7.79 11.30 -2.35
N ASN A 41 -8.23 10.86 -1.19
CA ASN A 41 -8.58 9.46 -0.97
C ASN A 41 -9.81 9.09 -1.82
N VAL A 42 -9.88 7.83 -2.29
CA VAL A 42 -11.08 7.33 -2.98
C VAL A 42 -12.14 6.92 -1.95
N PHE A 43 -11.70 6.33 -0.84
CA PHE A 43 -12.57 5.98 0.28
C PHE A 43 -12.47 7.02 1.39
N ASN A 44 -13.64 7.53 1.82
CA ASN A 44 -13.70 8.47 2.92
C ASN A 44 -13.60 7.76 4.26
N ARG A 45 -12.83 8.31 5.20
CA ARG A 45 -13.04 8.02 6.62
C ARG A 45 -14.15 8.89 7.15
N SER A 46 -14.76 8.48 8.25
CA SER A 46 -15.78 9.29 8.91
C SER A 46 -15.64 9.16 10.42
N TYR A 47 -16.02 10.23 11.11
CA TYR A 47 -16.01 10.30 12.56
C TYR A 47 -17.35 10.81 13.04
N ASP A 48 -17.86 10.19 14.10
CA ASP A 48 -18.99 10.74 14.83
C ASP A 48 -18.43 11.63 15.96
N LEU A 49 -18.77 12.90 15.91
CA LEU A 49 -18.44 13.94 16.87
C LEU A 49 -19.63 14.17 17.80
N THR A 50 -19.43 14.08 19.11
CA THR A 50 -20.44 14.49 20.10
C THR A 50 -20.10 15.90 20.58
N ILE A 51 -20.94 16.87 20.24
CA ILE A 51 -20.71 18.30 20.46
C ILE A 51 -21.80 18.84 21.37
N SER A 52 -21.44 19.18 22.59
CA SER A 52 -22.31 19.95 23.49
C SER A 52 -22.05 21.44 23.30
N LYS A 53 -23.09 22.27 23.36
CA LYS A 53 -22.96 23.73 23.26
C LYS A 53 -23.91 24.43 24.21
N ALA A 54 -23.52 25.61 24.67
CA ALA A 54 -24.41 26.47 25.45
C ALA A 54 -25.55 27.01 24.57
N GLU A 55 -26.65 27.43 25.20
CA GLU A 55 -27.70 28.21 24.54
C GLU A 55 -27.09 29.44 23.83
N ASN A 56 -27.73 29.88 22.74
CA ASN A 56 -27.27 30.98 21.87
C ASN A 56 -25.91 30.79 21.19
N THR A 57 -25.29 29.61 21.30
CA THR A 57 -24.07 29.28 20.53
C THR A 57 -24.42 28.78 19.13
N VAL A 58 -23.84 29.41 18.12
CA VAL A 58 -23.97 29.04 16.70
C VAL A 58 -22.66 28.41 16.24
N LEU A 59 -22.71 27.16 15.75
CA LEU A 59 -21.54 26.47 15.22
C LEU A 59 -21.29 26.93 13.78
N SER A 60 -20.04 27.23 13.43
CA SER A 60 -19.66 27.82 12.14
C SER A 60 -18.87 26.86 11.27
N SER A 61 -17.84 26.20 11.81
CA SER A 61 -17.01 25.27 11.04
C SER A 61 -16.44 24.12 11.86
N ILE A 62 -15.96 23.12 11.14
CA ILE A 62 -15.18 22.01 11.69
C ILE A 62 -13.89 21.91 10.88
N ASP A 63 -12.77 22.19 11.53
CA ASP A 63 -11.44 21.97 10.97
C ASP A 63 -10.91 20.61 11.43
N VAL A 64 -10.29 19.87 10.51
CA VAL A 64 -9.69 18.59 10.77
C VAL A 64 -8.21 18.66 10.42
N TYR A 65 -7.37 18.52 11.44
CA TYR A 65 -5.93 18.46 11.28
C TYR A 65 -5.44 17.04 11.45
N LEU A 66 -4.50 16.64 10.60
CA LEU A 66 -3.62 15.52 10.88
C LEU A 66 -2.52 16.04 11.81
N MET A 67 -2.38 15.39 12.95
CA MET A 67 -1.36 15.67 13.97
C MET A 67 -0.26 14.60 13.87
N PRO A 68 0.86 14.89 13.19
CA PRO A 68 2.03 14.02 13.24
C PRO A 68 2.59 13.95 14.67
N PRO A 69 3.51 13.02 14.97
CA PRO A 69 4.27 13.06 16.22
C PRO A 69 4.99 14.41 16.34
N GLU A 70 4.96 15.01 17.54
CA GLU A 70 5.38 16.41 17.79
C GLU A 70 6.80 16.73 17.30
N SER A 71 7.68 15.71 17.26
CA SER A 71 9.08 15.85 16.82
C SER A 71 9.28 15.79 15.30
N ILE A 72 8.25 15.48 14.51
CA ILE A 72 8.39 15.14 13.08
C ILE A 72 7.95 16.28 12.17
N SER A 73 6.81 16.92 12.43
CA SER A 73 6.30 18.01 11.57
C SER A 73 5.20 18.81 12.26
N THR A 74 4.79 19.92 11.64
CA THR A 74 3.64 20.72 12.07
C THR A 74 2.31 20.04 11.72
N PRO A 75 1.20 20.38 12.41
CA PRO A 75 -0.14 19.96 12.02
C PRO A 75 -0.44 20.25 10.55
N ILE A 76 -1.12 19.31 9.89
CA ILE A 76 -1.51 19.40 8.49
C ILE A 76 -3.02 19.54 8.42
N LEU A 77 -3.53 20.63 7.85
CA LEU A 77 -4.97 20.77 7.62
C LEU A 77 -5.41 19.76 6.56
N VAL A 78 -6.24 18.80 6.96
CA VAL A 78 -6.81 17.76 6.08
C VAL A 78 -8.04 18.32 5.38
N ASN A 79 -8.88 19.02 6.14
CA ASN A 79 -10.12 19.59 5.65
C ASN A 79 -10.67 20.68 6.58
N SER A 80 -11.51 21.54 6.03
CA SER A 80 -12.34 22.47 6.76
C SER A 80 -13.75 22.42 6.18
N TYR A 81 -14.75 22.24 7.04
CA TYR A 81 -16.15 22.10 6.66
C TYR A 81 -16.95 23.25 7.26
N ASP A 82 -17.79 23.89 6.47
CA ASP A 82 -18.91 24.66 7.00
C ASP A 82 -19.82 23.69 7.77
N PHE A 83 -20.17 24.06 9.00
CA PHE A 83 -20.99 23.24 9.89
C PHE A 83 -22.37 22.93 9.29
N MET A 84 -22.90 23.83 8.45
CA MET A 84 -24.19 23.67 7.76
C MET A 84 -24.06 23.02 6.38
N SER A 85 -22.86 22.60 5.98
CA SER A 85 -22.65 21.90 4.71
C SER A 85 -23.35 20.54 4.70
N LYS A 86 -23.75 20.09 3.50
CA LYS A 86 -24.34 18.76 3.27
C LYS A 86 -23.41 17.58 3.62
N GLU A 87 -22.12 17.84 3.83
CA GLU A 87 -21.12 16.82 4.17
C GLU A 87 -21.12 16.51 5.67
N VAL A 88 -21.52 17.47 6.52
CA VAL A 88 -21.67 17.29 7.96
C VAL A 88 -23.09 16.78 8.24
N ILE A 89 -23.21 15.50 8.58
CA ILE A 89 -24.52 14.87 8.76
C ILE A 89 -24.90 14.87 10.24
N ASN A 90 -25.97 15.56 10.60
CA ASN A 90 -26.55 15.46 11.94
C ASN A 90 -27.24 14.08 12.10
N LEU A 91 -26.75 13.26 13.03
CA LEU A 91 -27.28 11.92 13.33
C LEU A 91 -28.38 11.94 14.40
N GLY A 92 -28.71 13.11 14.94
CA GLY A 92 -29.65 13.33 16.03
C GLY A 92 -28.96 13.79 17.31
N GLY A 93 -29.66 14.65 18.05
CA GLY A 93 -29.13 15.27 19.27
C GLY A 93 -27.83 16.02 19.01
N ASP A 94 -26.82 15.74 19.83
CA ASP A 94 -25.51 16.39 19.80
C ASP A 94 -24.48 15.65 18.92
N VAL A 95 -24.92 14.73 18.05
CA VAL A 95 -24.01 13.84 17.30
C VAL A 95 -23.97 14.18 15.82
N TYR A 96 -22.77 14.45 15.31
CA TYR A 96 -22.51 14.85 13.93
C TYR A 96 -21.50 13.91 13.28
N ARG A 97 -21.83 13.38 12.10
CA ARG A 97 -20.89 12.61 11.29
C ARG A 97 -20.14 13.52 10.33
N VAL A 98 -18.82 13.49 10.44
CA VAL A 98 -17.90 14.31 9.65
C VAL A 98 -17.02 13.39 8.81
N PRO A 99 -17.02 13.51 7.47
CA PRO A 99 -16.04 12.81 6.65
C PRO A 99 -14.65 13.38 6.92
N VAL A 100 -13.63 12.52 6.84
CA VAL A 100 -12.22 12.91 6.92
C VAL A 100 -11.57 12.40 5.65
N THR A 101 -11.42 13.32 4.71
CA THR A 101 -10.85 13.10 3.38
C THR A 101 -9.90 14.23 3.08
N PHE A 102 -8.70 13.92 2.59
CA PHE A 102 -7.80 14.95 2.09
C PHE A 102 -8.44 15.60 0.86
N LYS A 103 -8.79 16.89 0.94
CA LYS A 103 -9.29 17.66 -0.20
C LYS A 103 -8.17 18.42 -0.89
N LEU A 104 -8.38 18.70 -2.18
CA LEU A 104 -7.51 19.48 -3.06
C LEU A 104 -7.24 20.93 -2.59
N GLU A 105 -7.87 21.43 -1.53
CA GLU A 105 -7.84 22.85 -1.14
C GLU A 105 -7.15 23.12 0.22
N GLY A 106 -6.80 22.08 0.99
CA GLY A 106 -6.05 22.22 2.25
C GLY A 106 -4.57 22.55 1.99
N ASN A 107 -3.99 23.41 2.81
CA ASN A 107 -2.65 23.99 2.61
C ASN A 107 -1.59 22.93 2.24
N LYS A 108 -1.12 23.03 0.99
CA LYS A 108 -0.57 21.95 0.17
C LYS A 108 0.89 21.59 0.48
N SER A 109 1.66 22.49 1.07
CA SER A 109 3.12 22.33 1.20
C SER A 109 3.56 21.28 2.23
N ASN A 110 2.74 20.98 3.24
CA ASN A 110 3.23 20.27 4.44
C ASN A 110 3.12 18.73 4.33
N LEU A 111 2.43 18.21 3.31
CA LEU A 111 2.25 16.76 3.11
C LEU A 111 3.51 16.05 2.60
N THR A 112 4.39 16.76 1.88
CA THR A 112 5.57 16.17 1.24
C THR A 112 6.73 15.90 2.21
N GLU A 113 6.78 16.60 3.35
CA GLU A 113 7.92 16.56 4.27
C GLU A 113 7.73 15.59 5.45
N ALA A 114 6.49 15.24 5.80
CA ALA A 114 6.20 14.58 7.07
C ALA A 114 5.88 13.08 6.91
N ARG A 115 6.86 12.20 6.66
CA ARG A 115 6.59 10.75 6.62
C ARG A 115 6.68 10.13 8.01
N PHE A 116 5.56 9.98 8.69
CA PHE A 116 5.46 9.35 10.02
C PHE A 116 4.69 8.03 9.97
N ARG A 117 4.89 7.19 10.98
CA ARG A 117 4.13 5.94 11.13
C ARG A 117 2.82 6.16 11.88
N ASN A 118 2.87 6.91 12.99
CA ASN A 118 1.73 7.08 13.87
C ASN A 118 1.27 8.53 13.85
N PHE A 119 -0.03 8.77 13.98
CA PHE A 119 -0.58 10.12 14.06
C PHE A 119 -1.95 10.11 14.76
N LYS A 120 -2.50 11.29 15.01
CA LYS A 120 -3.90 11.46 15.45
C LYS A 120 -4.58 12.50 14.55
N TYR A 121 -5.90 12.47 14.46
CA TYR A 121 -6.64 13.61 13.96
C TYR A 121 -6.99 14.55 15.12
N GLN A 122 -6.88 15.85 14.91
CA GLN A 122 -7.45 16.87 15.78
C GLN A 122 -8.66 17.46 15.08
N PHE A 123 -9.78 17.47 15.78
CA PHE A 123 -11.00 18.15 15.36
C PHE A 123 -11.10 19.44 16.13
N ILE A 124 -11.29 20.56 15.44
CA ILE A 124 -11.57 21.86 16.03
C ILE A 124 -12.95 22.28 15.54
N VAL A 125 -13.90 22.41 16.48
CA VAL A 125 -15.24 22.91 16.20
C VAL A 125 -15.27 24.37 16.57
N ASN A 126 -15.53 25.23 15.58
CA ASN A 126 -15.58 26.68 15.74
C ASN A 126 -17.04 27.16 15.77
N GLY A 127 -17.27 28.31 16.40
CA GLY A 127 -18.57 28.95 16.45
C GLY A 127 -18.52 30.32 17.09
N PHE A 128 -19.71 30.87 17.32
CA PHE A 128 -19.90 32.17 17.96
C PHE A 128 -20.88 32.02 19.13
N HIS A 129 -20.55 32.65 20.26
CA HIS A 129 -21.44 32.81 21.40
C HIS A 129 -21.50 34.30 21.74
N ASP A 130 -22.69 34.90 21.66
CA ASP A 130 -22.88 36.35 21.85
C ASP A 130 -21.91 37.20 21.02
N ASN A 131 -21.74 36.85 19.74
CA ASN A 131 -20.82 37.44 18.77
C ASN A 131 -19.32 37.31 19.10
N GLN A 132 -18.95 36.50 20.09
CA GLN A 132 -17.55 36.16 20.38
C GLN A 132 -17.20 34.79 19.80
N GLU A 133 -16.03 34.71 19.16
CA GLU A 133 -15.50 33.43 18.68
C GLU A 133 -15.25 32.48 19.84
N VAL A 134 -15.72 31.26 19.67
CA VAL A 134 -15.53 30.16 20.62
C VAL A 134 -15.16 28.92 19.84
N ASN A 135 -14.29 28.09 20.39
CA ASN A 135 -13.95 26.81 19.79
C ASN A 135 -13.78 25.72 20.86
N SER A 136 -13.82 24.47 20.41
CA SER A 136 -13.43 23.32 21.19
C SER A 136 -12.67 22.34 20.32
N GLN A 137 -11.61 21.75 20.89
CA GLN A 137 -10.79 20.77 20.20
C GLN A 137 -10.75 19.41 20.90
N LEU A 138 -10.61 18.33 20.14
CA LEU A 138 -10.39 16.98 20.67
C LEU A 138 -9.58 16.14 19.68
N LEU A 139 -8.71 15.29 20.21
CA LEU A 139 -7.94 14.33 19.43
C LEU A 139 -8.71 13.02 19.24
N SER A 140 -8.52 12.39 18.09
CA SER A 140 -8.91 10.99 17.87
C SER A 140 -8.00 10.02 18.64
N GLY A 141 -8.34 8.73 18.55
CA GLY A 141 -7.38 7.66 18.83
C GLY A 141 -6.19 7.71 17.87
N ALA A 142 -5.13 6.96 18.20
CA ALA A 142 -3.95 6.85 17.34
C ALA A 142 -4.25 6.03 16.08
N HIS A 143 -3.65 6.46 14.96
CA HIS A 143 -3.71 5.80 13.67
C HIS A 143 -2.30 5.46 13.18
N THR A 144 -2.22 4.42 12.35
CA THR A 144 -1.05 4.05 11.55
C THR A 144 -1.25 4.59 10.13
N ALA A 145 -0.26 5.32 9.63
CA ALA A 145 -0.23 5.87 8.29
C ALA A 145 0.28 4.84 7.27
N LEU A 146 -0.43 4.76 6.13
CA LEU A 146 0.09 4.23 4.87
C LEU A 146 0.21 5.37 3.86
N TRP A 147 1.42 5.61 3.38
CA TRP A 147 1.77 6.64 2.43
C TRP A 147 1.65 6.12 1.01
N ALA A 148 1.06 6.91 0.11
CA ALA A 148 1.08 6.60 -1.31
C ALA A 148 2.52 6.44 -1.80
N MET A 149 2.78 5.38 -2.57
CA MET A 149 4.10 4.95 -3.03
C MET A 149 4.91 6.08 -3.71
N PRO A 150 6.26 6.12 -3.57
CA PRO A 150 7.10 7.11 -4.23
C PRO A 150 6.87 7.17 -5.76
N GLU A 151 6.85 8.38 -6.34
CA GLU A 151 6.57 8.59 -7.77
C GLU A 151 7.56 7.91 -8.72
N LYS A 152 8.83 7.82 -8.32
CA LYS A 152 9.88 7.20 -9.13
C LYS A 152 9.71 5.68 -9.32
N VAL A 153 8.90 5.03 -8.49
CA VAL A 153 8.65 3.60 -8.58
C VAL A 153 7.62 3.35 -9.68
N LYS A 154 8.04 2.61 -10.71
CA LYS A 154 7.18 2.28 -11.85
C LYS A 154 6.12 1.25 -11.48
N ARG A 155 4.97 1.30 -12.17
CA ARG A 155 3.82 0.41 -11.97
C ARG A 155 3.61 -0.51 -13.17
N PHE A 156 3.00 -1.69 -12.95
CA PHE A 156 2.54 -2.60 -14.01
C PHE A 156 1.20 -3.26 -13.67
N GLY A 157 0.38 -3.59 -14.68
CA GLY A 157 -0.98 -4.14 -14.49
C GLY A 157 -2.05 -3.20 -15.07
N TRP A 158 -3.06 -3.77 -15.75
CA TRP A 158 -3.99 -3.02 -16.61
C TRP A 158 -5.07 -2.27 -15.84
N THR A 159 -5.67 -2.93 -14.85
CA THR A 159 -6.80 -2.40 -14.11
C THR A 159 -6.43 -2.33 -12.64
N ARG A 160 -6.51 -1.11 -12.10
CA ARG A 160 -6.36 -0.90 -10.67
C ARG A 160 -7.73 -0.95 -10.00
N ASP A 161 -7.75 -1.63 -8.87
CA ASP A 161 -8.86 -1.58 -7.94
C ASP A 161 -9.16 -0.13 -7.54
N LYS A 162 -10.45 0.22 -7.31
CA LYS A 162 -10.80 1.52 -6.74
C LYS A 162 -10.14 1.68 -5.35
N GLY A 163 -9.53 2.84 -5.12
CA GLY A 163 -8.65 3.12 -3.97
C GLY A 163 -7.22 2.63 -4.15
N GLY A 164 -6.91 1.94 -5.26
CA GLY A 164 -5.56 1.48 -5.52
C GLY A 164 -5.02 0.50 -4.48
N ASP A 165 -3.79 0.12 -4.72
CA ASP A 165 -2.95 -0.90 -4.09
C ASP A 165 -1.54 -0.33 -3.83
N ASP A 166 -1.39 1.01 -3.78
CA ASP A 166 -0.13 1.74 -3.76
C ASP A 166 0.24 2.30 -2.38
N TRP A 167 -0.32 1.74 -1.30
CA TRP A 167 -0.21 2.29 0.04
C TRP A 167 0.88 1.59 0.86
N SER A 168 1.94 2.31 1.18
CA SER A 168 3.15 1.79 1.83
C SER A 168 3.29 2.29 3.26
N SER A 169 3.78 1.45 4.17
CA SER A 169 4.20 1.92 5.50
C SER A 169 5.36 2.94 5.39
N LYS A 170 5.60 3.77 6.41
CA LYS A 170 6.76 4.71 6.46
C LYS A 170 8.07 4.02 6.04
N GLY A 171 8.33 2.84 6.59
CA GLY A 171 9.55 2.09 6.30
C GLY A 171 9.59 1.52 4.89
N ALA A 172 8.48 0.93 4.41
CA ALA A 172 8.41 0.42 3.04
C ALA A 172 8.53 1.54 2.00
N TYR A 173 7.97 2.72 2.28
CA TYR A 173 8.15 3.90 1.46
C TYR A 173 9.65 4.24 1.32
N ALA A 174 10.36 4.34 2.44
CA ALA A 174 11.78 4.68 2.43
C ALA A 174 12.63 3.58 1.79
N TRP A 175 12.29 2.31 2.02
CA TRP A 175 12.92 1.18 1.35
C TRP A 175 12.76 1.29 -0.17
N LEU A 176 11.54 1.57 -0.65
CA LEU A 176 11.27 1.80 -2.06
C LEU A 176 12.04 3.00 -2.60
N GLU A 177 12.19 4.08 -1.83
CA GLU A 177 13.03 5.19 -2.27
C GLU A 177 14.51 4.80 -2.44
N ASN A 178 15.04 4.00 -1.53
CA ASN A 178 16.47 3.67 -1.53
C ASN A 178 16.80 2.49 -2.46
N ASN A 179 15.84 1.61 -2.71
CA ASN A 179 16.05 0.32 -3.38
C ASN A 179 15.24 0.16 -4.67
N PHE A 180 14.60 1.22 -5.19
CA PHE A 180 13.79 1.09 -6.42
C PHE A 180 14.56 0.54 -7.62
N SER A 181 15.90 0.70 -7.67
CA SER A 181 16.74 0.14 -8.72
C SER A 181 16.91 -1.38 -8.64
N LEU A 182 16.62 -1.99 -7.48
CA LEU A 182 16.65 -3.45 -7.28
C LEU A 182 15.38 -4.14 -7.78
N ILE A 183 14.36 -3.37 -8.19
CA ILE A 183 13.08 -3.89 -8.66
C ILE A 183 12.74 -3.27 -10.01
N THR A 184 11.94 -3.97 -10.81
CA THR A 184 11.57 -3.47 -12.15
C THR A 184 10.36 -2.55 -12.07
N ARG A 185 9.23 -3.07 -11.58
CA ARG A 185 7.94 -2.39 -11.42
C ARG A 185 7.16 -3.02 -10.29
N VAL A 186 6.25 -2.27 -9.67
CA VAL A 186 5.36 -2.73 -8.60
C VAL A 186 3.94 -2.97 -9.12
N ASN A 187 3.34 -4.08 -8.69
CA ASN A 187 1.92 -4.34 -8.81
C ASN A 187 1.20 -3.82 -7.57
N ASP A 188 1.36 -4.53 -6.45
CA ASP A 188 0.49 -4.44 -5.28
C ASP A 188 1.34 -4.22 -4.02
N ILE A 189 0.89 -3.33 -3.12
CA ILE A 189 1.50 -3.10 -1.81
C ILE A 189 0.46 -3.25 -0.69
N SER A 190 -0.48 -2.31 -0.61
CA SER A 190 -1.65 -2.40 0.26
C SER A 190 -2.79 -1.70 -0.43
N GLY A 191 -4.01 -2.20 -0.26
CA GLY A 191 -5.19 -1.42 -0.58
C GLY A 191 -5.31 -0.17 0.28
N GLU A 192 -6.02 0.84 -0.21
CA GLU A 192 -6.34 2.04 0.57
C GLU A 192 -6.89 1.65 1.93
N HIS A 193 -6.38 2.32 2.96
CA HIS A 193 -6.80 2.11 4.34
C HIS A 193 -6.52 0.70 4.88
N GLY A 194 -5.59 -0.05 4.27
CA GLY A 194 -5.33 -1.45 4.62
C GLY A 194 -6.43 -2.40 4.13
N ARG A 195 -7.19 -1.99 3.10
CA ARG A 195 -8.22 -2.83 2.49
C ARG A 195 -7.57 -4.08 1.90
N ASN A 196 -8.22 -5.23 2.11
CA ASN A 196 -7.85 -6.46 1.41
C ASN A 196 -8.23 -6.34 -0.08
N ILE A 197 -7.23 -6.50 -0.94
CA ILE A 197 -7.31 -6.42 -2.41
C ILE A 197 -7.10 -7.78 -3.09
N GLY A 198 -7.13 -8.87 -2.32
CA GLY A 198 -6.99 -10.23 -2.86
C GLY A 198 -6.05 -11.11 -2.04
N HIS A 199 -5.11 -10.53 -1.30
CA HIS A 199 -4.11 -11.23 -0.51
C HIS A 199 -4.08 -10.75 0.96
N LYS A 200 -3.97 -11.70 1.91
CA LYS A 200 -4.11 -11.42 3.36
C LYS A 200 -2.93 -10.64 3.97
N SER A 201 -1.75 -10.65 3.36
CA SER A 201 -0.51 -10.04 3.91
C SER A 201 -0.43 -8.53 3.68
N HIS A 202 -0.99 -8.03 2.58
CA HIS A 202 -0.77 -6.66 2.08
C HIS A 202 -1.32 -5.54 2.97
N LYS A 203 -2.16 -5.84 3.97
CA LYS A 203 -2.84 -4.87 4.85
C LYS A 203 -1.93 -3.78 5.43
N TYR A 204 -0.67 -4.11 5.73
CA TYR A 204 0.25 -3.22 6.46
C TYR A 204 1.19 -2.40 5.58
N GLY A 205 1.10 -2.57 4.26
CA GLY A 205 1.96 -1.87 3.30
C GLY A 205 3.45 -2.17 3.48
N THR A 206 3.77 -3.42 3.85
CA THR A 206 5.13 -3.96 4.02
C THR A 206 5.45 -5.08 3.03
N ASP A 207 4.44 -5.52 2.30
CA ASP A 207 4.49 -6.61 1.34
C ASP A 207 4.34 -6.00 -0.05
N ILE A 208 5.25 -6.33 -0.97
CA ILE A 208 5.39 -5.67 -2.27
C ILE A 208 5.43 -6.73 -3.35
N ASP A 209 4.41 -6.74 -4.21
CA ASP A 209 4.41 -7.57 -5.41
C ASP A 209 5.11 -6.82 -6.55
N THR A 210 6.15 -7.43 -7.12
CA THR A 210 6.97 -6.84 -8.18
C THR A 210 6.86 -7.64 -9.47
N PHE A 211 7.11 -6.96 -10.58
CA PHE A 211 7.23 -7.64 -11.87
C PHE A 211 8.52 -8.44 -11.88
N GLN A 212 8.50 -9.58 -12.58
CA GLN A 212 9.67 -10.43 -12.75
C GLN A 212 10.81 -9.67 -13.43
N PHE A 213 12.06 -10.13 -13.25
CA PHE A 213 13.25 -9.40 -13.70
C PHE A 213 13.46 -9.38 -15.20
N THR A 214 12.62 -10.08 -15.96
CA THR A 214 12.62 -10.09 -17.43
C THR A 214 11.21 -9.83 -17.97
N GLU A 215 11.11 -8.85 -18.88
CA GLU A 215 9.90 -8.52 -19.62
C GLU A 215 9.86 -9.26 -20.95
N LEU A 216 9.09 -10.34 -20.99
CA LEU A 216 8.69 -11.05 -22.21
C LEU A 216 7.37 -10.49 -22.77
N ASP A 217 6.57 -9.87 -21.91
CA ASP A 217 5.34 -9.16 -22.22
C ASP A 217 5.14 -7.97 -21.29
N ASN A 218 4.65 -6.84 -21.81
CA ASN A 218 4.47 -5.61 -21.04
C ASN A 218 3.04 -5.43 -20.48
N LYS A 219 2.12 -6.36 -20.77
CA LYS A 219 0.72 -6.23 -20.42
C LYS A 219 0.52 -6.53 -18.93
N SER A 220 0.84 -7.73 -18.50
CA SER A 220 0.63 -8.15 -17.12
C SER A 220 1.64 -9.21 -16.72
N GLY A 221 1.82 -9.39 -15.41
CA GLY A 221 2.60 -10.50 -14.90
C GLY A 221 2.10 -11.85 -15.40
N GLN A 222 0.77 -12.01 -15.54
CA GLN A 222 0.18 -13.26 -16.03
C GLN A 222 0.58 -13.56 -17.47
N GLU A 223 0.53 -12.57 -18.37
CA GLU A 223 0.93 -12.80 -19.75
C GLU A 223 2.45 -12.97 -19.87
N ASN A 224 3.24 -12.29 -19.03
CA ASN A 224 4.68 -12.52 -18.94
C ASN A 224 5.01 -13.97 -18.58
N TYR A 225 4.35 -14.51 -17.55
CA TYR A 225 4.47 -15.91 -17.15
C TYR A 225 3.98 -16.86 -18.24
N ASN A 226 2.84 -16.58 -18.89
CA ASN A 226 2.35 -17.41 -19.99
C ASN A 226 3.35 -17.46 -21.15
N ARG A 227 4.05 -16.36 -21.47
CA ARG A 227 5.08 -16.34 -22.50
C ARG A 227 6.30 -17.17 -22.14
N LEU A 228 6.75 -17.09 -20.88
CA LEU A 228 7.82 -17.97 -20.39
C LEU A 228 7.39 -19.44 -20.48
N GLN A 229 6.19 -19.75 -20.01
CA GLN A 229 5.63 -21.11 -20.03
C GLN A 229 5.53 -21.66 -21.46
N ARG A 230 5.08 -20.85 -22.42
CA ARG A 230 5.08 -21.22 -23.85
C ARG A 230 6.48 -21.41 -24.40
N ALA A 231 7.45 -20.56 -24.04
CA ALA A 231 8.83 -20.71 -24.50
C ALA A 231 9.44 -22.04 -24.00
N VAL A 232 9.23 -22.39 -22.73
CA VAL A 232 9.68 -23.68 -22.18
C VAL A 232 8.94 -24.83 -22.88
N SER A 233 7.62 -24.75 -23.02
CA SER A 233 6.84 -25.81 -23.68
C SER A 233 7.29 -26.03 -25.13
N ASN A 234 7.48 -24.95 -25.90
CA ASN A 234 7.85 -25.02 -27.31
C ASN A 234 9.26 -25.59 -27.52
N TYR A 235 10.18 -25.41 -26.57
CA TYR A 235 11.48 -26.08 -26.61
C TYR A 235 11.35 -27.60 -26.64
N PHE A 236 10.32 -28.17 -26.00
CA PHE A 236 10.09 -29.62 -25.94
C PHE A 236 9.18 -30.17 -27.06
N VAL A 237 8.55 -29.32 -27.88
CA VAL A 237 7.70 -29.78 -28.99
C VAL A 237 8.57 -30.24 -30.16
N GLY A 238 8.55 -31.55 -30.44
CA GLY A 238 9.43 -32.25 -31.39
C GLY A 238 9.19 -32.00 -32.89
N ASN A 239 8.62 -30.85 -33.28
CA ASN A 239 8.36 -30.47 -34.68
C ASN A 239 8.77 -29.01 -34.99
N THR A 240 9.66 -28.42 -34.19
CA THR A 240 10.17 -27.06 -34.43
C THR A 240 11.50 -27.11 -35.17
N MET A 241 11.75 -26.15 -36.07
CA MET A 241 13.06 -26.01 -36.71
C MET A 241 14.12 -25.73 -35.63
N VAL A 242 15.36 -26.18 -35.80
CA VAL A 242 16.45 -25.97 -34.81
C VAL A 242 16.60 -24.49 -34.41
N SER A 243 16.35 -23.56 -35.33
CA SER A 243 16.34 -22.12 -35.06
C SER A 243 15.29 -21.67 -34.06
N ASP A 244 14.12 -22.31 -34.05
CA ASP A 244 13.03 -22.00 -33.12
C ASP A 244 13.34 -22.58 -31.72
N GLU A 245 13.97 -23.75 -31.66
CA GLU A 245 14.43 -24.32 -30.39
C GLU A 245 15.45 -23.42 -29.70
N GLN A 246 16.46 -22.95 -30.44
CA GLN A 246 17.49 -22.06 -29.90
C GLN A 246 16.89 -20.74 -29.41
N LYS A 247 15.96 -20.15 -30.16
CA LYS A 247 15.25 -18.93 -29.76
C LYS A 247 14.51 -19.11 -28.44
N HIS A 248 13.81 -20.24 -28.27
CA HIS A 248 13.10 -20.55 -27.04
C HIS A 248 14.06 -20.79 -25.86
N LEU A 249 15.19 -21.46 -26.12
CA LEU A 249 16.25 -21.64 -25.13
C LEU A 249 16.83 -20.29 -24.66
N ASP A 250 17.13 -19.37 -25.59
CA ASP A 250 17.71 -18.07 -25.26
C ASP A 250 16.78 -17.22 -24.38
N ILE A 251 15.46 -17.26 -24.67
CA ILE A 251 14.44 -16.61 -23.83
C ILE A 251 14.51 -17.15 -22.39
N VAL A 252 14.54 -18.48 -22.24
CA VAL A 252 14.57 -19.12 -20.92
C VAL A 252 15.88 -18.82 -20.19
N LYS A 253 17.02 -18.84 -20.88
CA LYS A 253 18.34 -18.50 -20.31
C LYS A 253 18.37 -17.09 -19.76
N ILE A 254 17.95 -16.11 -20.56
CA ILE A 254 17.92 -14.70 -20.15
C ILE A 254 16.99 -14.53 -18.96
N TRP A 255 15.80 -15.12 -19.03
CA TRP A 255 14.83 -15.03 -17.95
C TRP A 255 15.39 -15.60 -16.64
N VAL A 256 15.91 -16.84 -16.64
CA VAL A 256 16.46 -17.51 -15.43
C VAL A 256 17.67 -16.74 -14.89
N SER A 257 18.56 -16.28 -15.76
CA SER A 257 19.75 -15.51 -15.35
C SER A 257 19.36 -14.22 -14.62
N ASN A 258 18.49 -13.41 -15.22
CA ASN A 258 18.06 -12.15 -14.63
C ASN A 258 17.23 -12.37 -13.36
N GLN A 259 16.39 -13.41 -13.35
CA GLN A 259 15.57 -13.74 -12.19
C GLN A 259 16.43 -14.15 -11.00
N ARG A 260 17.41 -15.03 -11.17
CA ARG A 260 18.36 -15.41 -10.11
C ARG A 260 19.12 -14.20 -9.60
N ALA A 261 19.71 -13.40 -10.50
CA ALA A 261 20.50 -12.24 -10.14
C ALA A 261 19.69 -11.19 -9.34
N GLY A 262 18.47 -10.90 -9.78
CA GLY A 262 17.59 -9.95 -9.09
C GLY A 262 17.16 -10.43 -7.71
N LEU A 263 16.77 -11.71 -7.60
CA LEU A 263 16.38 -12.33 -6.33
C LEU A 263 17.56 -12.43 -5.35
N ASP A 264 18.76 -12.75 -5.83
CA ASP A 264 19.98 -12.76 -5.03
C ASP A 264 20.27 -11.35 -4.49
N ALA A 265 20.24 -10.34 -5.35
CA ALA A 265 20.45 -8.95 -4.96
C ALA A 265 19.46 -8.51 -3.87
N LEU A 266 18.17 -8.78 -4.04
CA LEU A 266 17.14 -8.49 -3.04
C LEU A 266 17.40 -9.23 -1.71
N SER A 267 17.85 -10.48 -1.77
CA SER A 267 18.06 -11.29 -0.56
C SER A 267 19.17 -10.76 0.35
N THR A 268 20.13 -10.01 -0.20
CA THR A 268 21.22 -9.38 0.55
C THR A 268 20.78 -8.17 1.37
N VAL A 269 19.61 -7.59 1.04
CA VAL A 269 19.09 -6.41 1.75
C VAL A 269 18.56 -6.83 3.12
N SER A 270 19.02 -6.15 4.19
CA SER A 270 18.73 -6.54 5.57
C SER A 270 17.25 -6.43 5.93
N GLU A 271 16.57 -5.48 5.32
CA GLU A 271 15.15 -5.19 5.53
C GLU A 271 14.24 -6.20 4.84
N VAL A 272 14.76 -6.96 3.87
CA VAL A 272 14.01 -8.03 3.21
C VAL A 272 13.97 -9.25 4.14
N GLN A 273 12.78 -9.58 4.65
CA GLN A 273 12.55 -10.74 5.51
C GLN A 273 12.32 -12.01 4.69
N ARG A 274 11.54 -11.91 3.62
CA ARG A 274 11.09 -13.05 2.83
C ARG A 274 10.89 -12.65 1.37
N LEU A 275 11.20 -13.59 0.48
CA LEU A 275 10.97 -13.48 -0.94
C LEU A 275 10.13 -14.67 -1.42
N TYR A 276 9.18 -14.43 -2.32
CA TYR A 276 8.53 -15.49 -3.09
C TYR A 276 8.71 -15.29 -4.58
N SER A 277 8.86 -16.41 -5.29
CA SER A 277 8.80 -16.47 -6.75
C SER A 277 8.02 -17.71 -7.20
N GLY A 278 7.92 -17.90 -8.52
CA GLY A 278 7.06 -18.90 -9.13
C GLY A 278 7.56 -20.34 -9.01
N TYR A 279 6.68 -21.26 -8.65
CA TYR A 279 6.96 -22.71 -8.65
C TYR A 279 6.75 -23.36 -10.03
N GLY A 280 5.82 -22.83 -10.82
CA GLY A 280 5.43 -23.33 -12.14
C GLY A 280 4.25 -24.28 -12.07
N SER A 281 3.09 -23.83 -12.57
CA SER A 281 1.89 -24.65 -12.72
C SER A 281 2.01 -25.59 -13.92
N LYS A 282 1.35 -26.76 -13.83
CA LYS A 282 1.23 -27.74 -14.93
C LYS A 282 0.69 -27.07 -16.21
N TYR A 283 1.29 -27.38 -17.36
CA TYR A 283 0.86 -26.88 -18.67
C TYR A 283 1.43 -27.72 -19.81
N GLY A 284 0.58 -28.26 -20.68
CA GLY A 284 1.02 -29.21 -21.70
C GLY A 284 1.82 -30.35 -21.08
N GLU A 285 3.03 -30.57 -21.60
CA GLU A 285 4.00 -31.55 -21.11
C GLU A 285 4.76 -31.11 -19.84
N LEU A 286 4.65 -29.84 -19.43
CA LEU A 286 5.30 -29.33 -18.23
C LEU A 286 4.57 -29.82 -16.97
N SER A 287 5.27 -30.56 -16.11
CA SER A 287 4.78 -30.93 -14.78
C SER A 287 4.76 -29.74 -13.82
N ALA A 288 3.97 -29.80 -12.75
CA ALA A 288 4.04 -28.79 -11.70
C ALA A 288 5.44 -28.81 -11.06
N GLY A 289 6.06 -27.64 -10.87
CA GLY A 289 7.44 -27.51 -10.39
C GLY A 289 8.47 -27.33 -11.51
N TRP A 290 8.05 -27.20 -12.77
CA TRP A 290 8.97 -26.99 -13.90
C TRP A 290 9.80 -25.72 -13.74
N LEU A 291 9.20 -24.62 -13.25
CA LEU A 291 9.89 -23.35 -13.09
C LEU A 291 10.87 -23.40 -11.92
N TYR A 292 10.46 -24.01 -10.81
CA TYR A 292 11.35 -24.30 -9.69
C TYR A 292 12.55 -25.13 -10.14
N SER A 293 12.35 -26.19 -10.93
CA SER A 293 13.43 -27.05 -11.42
C SER A 293 14.43 -26.29 -12.29
N LEU A 294 13.94 -25.46 -13.23
CA LEU A 294 14.81 -24.58 -14.02
C LEU A 294 15.58 -23.60 -13.14
N MET A 295 14.90 -22.96 -12.19
CA MET A 295 15.49 -21.97 -11.29
C MET A 295 16.55 -22.59 -10.37
N ILE A 296 16.35 -23.80 -9.83
CA ILE A 296 17.29 -24.41 -8.89
C ILE A 296 18.38 -25.21 -9.61
N ASN A 297 18.04 -26.05 -10.58
CA ASN A 297 19.00 -26.96 -11.20
C ASN A 297 19.71 -26.34 -12.40
N GLY A 298 19.14 -25.27 -12.97
CA GLY A 298 19.58 -24.71 -14.25
C GLY A 298 19.13 -25.55 -15.44
N ASN A 299 18.33 -26.60 -15.21
CA ASN A 299 17.83 -27.48 -16.26
C ASN A 299 16.44 -28.05 -15.97
N LEU A 300 15.83 -28.57 -17.02
CA LEU A 300 14.57 -29.29 -16.97
C LEU A 300 14.62 -30.45 -17.97
N THR A 301 14.26 -31.64 -17.51
CA THR A 301 14.20 -32.83 -18.36
C THR A 301 12.75 -33.25 -18.56
N ILE A 302 12.35 -33.48 -19.81
CA ILE A 302 11.05 -34.05 -20.17
C ILE A 302 11.32 -35.18 -21.16
N ALA A 303 10.86 -36.39 -20.78
CA ALA A 303 11.24 -37.63 -21.46
C ALA A 303 12.77 -37.73 -21.61
N THR A 304 13.28 -37.74 -22.84
CA THR A 304 14.72 -37.85 -23.16
C THR A 304 15.38 -36.52 -23.51
N LYS A 305 14.60 -35.42 -23.62
CA LYS A 305 15.11 -34.10 -23.99
C LYS A 305 15.39 -33.27 -22.74
N VAL A 306 16.47 -32.49 -22.76
CA VAL A 306 16.90 -31.64 -21.64
C VAL A 306 17.01 -30.20 -22.12
N LEU A 307 16.36 -29.28 -21.43
CA LEU A 307 16.57 -27.84 -21.58
C LEU A 307 17.64 -27.42 -20.58
N GLU A 308 18.81 -27.01 -21.08
CA GLU A 308 19.97 -26.60 -20.27
C GLU A 308 20.21 -25.09 -20.36
N THR A 309 20.06 -24.38 -19.24
CA THR A 309 20.33 -22.94 -19.18
C THR A 309 21.83 -22.62 -19.23
N GLY A 310 22.70 -23.59 -18.88
CA GLY A 310 24.14 -23.37 -18.75
C GLY A 310 24.55 -22.56 -17.51
N LEU A 311 23.60 -22.27 -16.61
CA LEU A 311 23.85 -21.53 -15.36
C LEU A 311 24.16 -22.45 -14.16
N GLY A 312 24.03 -23.78 -14.35
CA GLY A 312 24.20 -24.77 -13.29
C GLY A 312 23.20 -24.64 -12.15
N SER A 313 23.49 -25.37 -11.06
CA SER A 313 22.71 -25.31 -9.82
C SER A 313 22.82 -23.94 -9.14
N TRP A 314 21.73 -23.50 -8.51
CA TRP A 314 21.63 -22.27 -7.75
C TRP A 314 21.10 -22.56 -6.35
N GLU A 315 21.81 -22.04 -5.36
CA GLU A 315 21.48 -22.16 -3.95
C GLU A 315 20.92 -20.82 -3.45
N PRO A 316 19.60 -20.61 -3.52
CA PRO A 316 19.02 -19.34 -3.10
C PRO A 316 19.16 -19.15 -1.59
N SER A 317 19.16 -17.88 -1.17
CA SER A 317 19.03 -17.50 0.24
C SER A 317 17.87 -18.22 0.94
N ASN A 318 18.01 -18.51 2.24
CA ASN A 318 16.96 -19.10 3.07
C ASN A 318 15.66 -18.26 3.13
N LYS A 319 15.75 -16.97 2.79
CA LYS A 319 14.61 -16.04 2.63
C LYS A 319 13.70 -16.40 1.45
N MET A 320 14.22 -17.13 0.46
CA MET A 320 13.50 -17.49 -0.77
C MET A 320 12.51 -18.63 -0.55
N LYS A 321 11.34 -18.51 -1.18
CA LYS A 321 10.29 -19.53 -1.24
C LYS A 321 9.67 -19.55 -2.64
N PHE A 322 9.13 -20.70 -3.03
CA PHE A 322 8.46 -20.87 -4.32
C PHE A 322 7.06 -21.41 -4.12
N ASN A 323 6.07 -20.86 -4.82
CA ASN A 323 4.73 -21.42 -4.89
C ASN A 323 3.99 -20.97 -6.15
N ASN A 324 2.79 -21.51 -6.38
CA ASN A 324 2.02 -21.23 -7.60
C ASN A 324 1.29 -19.88 -7.59
N VAL A 325 1.07 -19.26 -6.43
CA VAL A 325 0.43 -17.94 -6.34
C VAL A 325 1.33 -16.86 -6.96
N HIS A 326 2.64 -17.03 -6.83
CA HIS A 326 3.66 -16.09 -7.31
C HIS A 326 4.24 -16.53 -8.66
N ASN A 327 3.51 -17.30 -9.47
CA ASN A 327 3.99 -17.67 -10.80
C ASN A 327 4.13 -16.46 -11.73
N ASN A 328 3.32 -15.42 -11.51
CA ASN A 328 3.19 -14.27 -12.40
C ASN A 328 3.76 -12.97 -11.83
N HIS A 329 4.36 -12.99 -10.64
CA HIS A 329 5.02 -11.85 -9.99
C HIS A 329 6.01 -12.38 -8.96
N ASP A 330 6.92 -11.53 -8.48
CA ASP A 330 7.69 -11.81 -7.28
C ASP A 330 7.09 -11.07 -6.10
N HIS A 331 7.33 -11.54 -4.89
CA HIS A 331 6.83 -10.91 -3.67
C HIS A 331 7.95 -10.67 -2.68
N ILE A 332 7.95 -9.48 -2.09
CA ILE A 332 8.91 -9.04 -1.08
C ILE A 332 8.15 -8.74 0.20
N THR A 333 8.43 -9.50 1.27
CA THR A 333 7.99 -9.12 2.62
C THR A 333 9.14 -8.40 3.32
N LEU A 334 8.92 -7.14 3.70
CA LEU A 334 9.88 -6.37 4.50
C LEU A 334 9.69 -6.63 6.00
N ASP A 335 10.77 -6.65 6.78
CA ASP A 335 10.71 -6.80 8.23
C ASP A 335 10.32 -5.48 8.90
N PRO A 336 9.13 -5.38 9.54
CA PRO A 336 8.71 -4.16 10.21
C PRO A 336 9.67 -3.68 11.32
N LYS A 337 10.49 -4.58 11.89
CA LYS A 337 11.49 -4.24 12.91
C LYS A 337 12.76 -3.63 12.30
N ALA A 338 13.19 -4.14 11.14
CA ALA A 338 14.32 -3.56 10.41
C ALA A 338 13.96 -2.22 9.76
N LEU A 339 12.66 -2.01 9.50
CA LEU A 339 12.08 -0.79 8.95
C LEU A 339 11.92 0.36 9.96
N ILE A 340 12.39 0.22 11.21
CA ILE A 340 12.37 1.30 12.20
C ILE A 340 13.43 2.33 11.82
N LEU A 341 13.06 3.24 10.93
CA LEU A 341 13.69 4.54 10.83
C LEU A 341 13.37 5.28 12.13
N ILE A 342 14.45 5.66 12.83
CA ILE A 342 14.51 6.48 14.07
C ILE A 342 13.26 7.38 14.21
N PRO A 343 12.65 7.44 15.42
CA PRO A 343 11.33 8.02 15.73
C PRO A 343 10.78 9.06 14.75
#